data_AF-A0A1Y2X9R2-F1
#
_entry.id   AF-A0A1Y2X9R2-F1
#
_cell.length_a   1.000
_cell.length_b   1.000
_cell.length_c   1.000
_cell.angle_alpha   90.00
_cell.angle_beta   90.00
_cell.angle_gamma   90.00
#
_symmetry.space_group_name_H-M   'P 1'
#
loop_
_entity.id
_entity.type
_entity.pdbx_description
1 polymer ?
#
loop_
_entity_poly.entity_id
_entity_poly.type
_entity_poly.pdbx_seq_one_letter_code
_entity_poly.pdbx_strand_id
1 'polypeptide(L)'
;LPDELDCPVLDMMYPHLHLFSRKSSSHIDPIHEHKAKGRVICITEDPGLHLVWYYDTIFIKPLPPQLLSYTFWNGFLKSSSIYRPVALGYVRSYAHLIRHRSDFLIAQAENLIPASTTMTYGDFARFTEKFRHISDASVSPRWKFGQFRLSRLNWAVRFLQPKVPGRRGLMRRLFYRERFWETRHFIQEFAAPLIFIFAASSLILAAMQVVLAARPDATWPAFVAVSTWFSVAVIIALVAW
;
A
#
# COMPACT_ATOMS: atom_id res chain seq x y z
N LEU A 1 -14.04 7.87 16.24
CA LEU A 1 -14.32 6.52 15.66
C LEU A 1 -14.22 6.55 14.15
N PRO A 2 -15.00 7.36 13.41
CA PRO A 2 -14.87 7.45 11.95
C PRO A 2 -13.44 7.82 11.53
N ASP A 3 -12.88 8.90 12.08
CA ASP A 3 -11.49 9.31 11.77
C ASP A 3 -10.41 8.31 12.23
N GLU A 4 -10.76 7.44 13.19
CA GLU A 4 -9.82 6.49 13.80
C GLU A 4 -9.76 5.16 13.05
N LEU A 5 -10.86 4.70 12.47
CA LEU A 5 -11.00 3.34 11.94
C LEU A 5 -11.46 3.30 10.47
N ASP A 6 -12.13 4.33 9.97
CA ASP A 6 -12.70 4.28 8.62
C ASP A 6 -11.63 4.35 7.54
N CYS A 7 -11.81 3.53 6.50
CA CYS A 7 -10.88 3.41 5.38
C CYS A 7 -11.61 3.69 4.06
N PRO A 8 -12.19 4.88 3.85
CA PRO A 8 -13.15 5.15 2.78
C PRO A 8 -12.58 4.88 1.38
N VAL A 9 -11.29 5.15 1.19
CA VAL A 9 -10.60 4.87 -0.08
C VAL A 9 -10.55 3.37 -0.38
N LEU A 10 -10.15 2.57 0.60
CA LEU A 10 -9.97 1.13 0.40
C LEU A 10 -11.31 0.41 0.33
N ASP A 11 -12.30 0.88 1.10
CA ASP A 11 -13.67 0.37 1.03
C ASP A 11 -14.32 0.68 -0.33
N MET A 12 -14.08 1.86 -0.91
CA MET A 12 -14.55 2.20 -2.25
C MET A 12 -13.87 1.37 -3.36
N MET A 13 -12.58 1.06 -3.19
CA MET A 13 -11.83 0.24 -4.14
C MET A 13 -12.09 -1.27 -4.00
N TYR A 14 -12.78 -1.70 -2.94
CA TYR A 14 -13.02 -3.10 -2.59
C TYR A 14 -13.45 -4.01 -3.76
N PRO A 15 -14.40 -3.62 -4.64
CA PRO A 15 -14.87 -4.49 -5.72
C PRO A 15 -13.74 -5.01 -6.62
N HIS A 16 -12.72 -4.18 -6.88
CA HIS A 16 -11.62 -4.49 -7.78
C HIS A 16 -10.27 -4.67 -7.07
N LEU A 17 -10.22 -4.50 -5.75
CA LEU A 17 -8.97 -4.53 -4.97
C LEU A 17 -8.29 -5.91 -5.00
N HIS A 18 -9.06 -6.97 -5.25
CA HIS A 18 -8.56 -8.34 -5.41
C HIS A 18 -7.61 -8.52 -6.60
N LEU A 19 -7.65 -7.61 -7.59
CA LEU A 19 -6.69 -7.61 -8.71
C LEU A 19 -5.30 -7.15 -8.29
N PHE A 20 -5.22 -6.34 -7.23
CA PHE A 20 -3.98 -5.72 -6.76
C PHE A 20 -3.45 -6.34 -5.46
N SER A 21 -4.27 -7.13 -4.75
CA SER A 21 -3.88 -7.77 -3.50
C SER A 21 -4.61 -9.07 -3.26
N ARG A 22 -4.00 -9.94 -2.43
CA ARG A 22 -4.59 -11.20 -2.04
C ARG A 22 -5.77 -10.94 -1.09
N LYS A 23 -6.97 -11.37 -1.48
CA LYS A 23 -8.18 -11.32 -0.65
C LYS A 23 -8.14 -12.41 0.41
N SER A 24 -7.42 -12.14 1.49
CA SER A 24 -7.29 -13.04 2.64
C SER A 24 -6.89 -12.23 3.87
N SER A 25 -7.65 -12.39 4.95
CA SER A 25 -7.37 -11.75 6.24
C SER A 25 -6.21 -12.38 7.01
N SER A 26 -5.96 -13.67 6.79
CA SER A 26 -4.82 -14.39 7.37
C SER A 26 -3.49 -14.08 6.67
N HIS A 27 -3.52 -13.36 5.54
CA HIS A 27 -2.33 -12.90 4.82
C HIS A 27 -1.70 -11.67 5.50
N ILE A 28 -1.25 -11.86 6.74
CA ILE A 28 -0.55 -10.89 7.57
C ILE A 28 0.65 -11.60 8.16
N ASP A 29 1.85 -11.10 7.87
CA ASP A 29 3.06 -11.63 8.47
C ASP A 29 3.14 -11.18 9.94
N PRO A 30 3.60 -12.04 10.88
CA PRO A 30 3.89 -11.61 12.23
C PRO A 30 4.99 -10.54 12.31
N ILE A 31 5.03 -9.80 13.42
CA ILE A 31 6.01 -8.71 13.62
C ILE A 31 7.46 -9.20 13.47
N HIS A 32 7.81 -10.34 14.07
CA HIS A 32 9.15 -10.89 13.96
C HIS A 32 9.52 -11.25 12.52
N GLU A 33 8.55 -11.71 11.70
CA GLU A 33 8.79 -11.95 10.27
C GLU A 33 9.01 -10.65 9.50
N HIS A 34 8.31 -9.57 9.86
CA HIS A 34 8.58 -8.25 9.27
C HIS A 34 10.02 -7.81 9.57
N LYS A 35 10.48 -7.97 10.81
CA LYS A 35 11.88 -7.69 11.18
C LYS A 35 12.87 -8.62 10.45
N ALA A 36 12.55 -9.92 10.33
CA ALA A 36 13.37 -10.88 9.60
C ALA A 36 13.49 -10.53 8.09
N LYS A 37 12.45 -9.92 7.51
CA LYS A 37 12.44 -9.40 6.14
C LYS A 37 13.17 -8.05 6.01
N GLY A 38 13.85 -7.58 7.06
CA GLY A 38 14.58 -6.31 7.09
C GLY A 38 13.67 -5.09 7.16
N ARG A 39 12.40 -5.24 7.57
CA ARG A 39 11.46 -4.11 7.63
C ARG A 39 11.53 -3.39 8.97
N VAL A 40 11.63 -2.07 8.91
CA VAL A 40 11.44 -1.11 10.00
C VAL A 40 9.95 -0.84 10.17
N ILE A 41 9.51 -0.79 11.43
CA ILE A 41 8.13 -0.49 11.79
C ILE A 41 7.99 1.02 11.90
N CYS A 42 7.06 1.58 11.13
CA CYS A 42 6.72 3.00 11.15
C CYS A 42 5.30 3.18 11.70
N ILE A 43 5.18 3.94 12.79
CA ILE A 43 3.89 4.25 13.41
C ILE A 43 3.10 5.19 12.50
N THR A 44 1.81 4.93 12.33
CA THR A 44 0.89 5.77 11.55
C THR A 44 -0.45 5.89 12.26
N GLU A 45 -1.04 7.07 12.32
CA GLU A 45 -2.41 7.21 12.85
C GLU A 45 -3.50 7.00 11.77
N ASP A 46 -3.12 6.98 10.49
CA ASP A 46 -4.05 6.70 9.39
C ASP A 46 -4.38 5.19 9.33
N PRO A 47 -5.66 4.79 9.54
CA PRO A 47 -6.07 3.38 9.46
C PRO A 47 -5.93 2.81 8.04
N GLY A 48 -5.97 3.64 6.99
CA GLY A 48 -5.75 3.22 5.61
C GLY A 48 -4.34 2.68 5.37
N LEU A 49 -3.37 3.16 6.14
CA LEU A 49 -1.96 2.76 6.06
C LEU A 49 -1.59 1.58 6.97
N HIS A 50 -2.46 1.17 7.88
CA HIS A 50 -2.19 0.02 8.75
C HIS A 50 -1.93 -1.24 7.91
N LEU A 51 -0.80 -1.93 8.15
CA LEU A 51 -0.30 -3.08 7.38
C LEU A 51 -0.02 -2.80 5.90
N VAL A 52 0.29 -1.56 5.55
CA VAL A 52 0.83 -1.20 4.25
C VAL A 52 2.35 -1.17 4.33
N TRP A 53 3.04 -1.90 3.45
CA TRP A 53 4.50 -1.90 3.41
C TRP A 53 5.05 -1.37 2.08
N TYR A 54 6.26 -0.82 2.15
CA TYR A 54 7.03 -0.36 1.00
C TYR A 54 8.52 -0.47 1.28
N TYR A 55 9.25 -1.15 0.40
CA TYR A 55 10.65 -1.52 0.61
C TYR A 55 10.89 -2.14 1.99
N ASP A 56 11.70 -1.47 2.79
CA ASP A 56 12.15 -1.78 4.13
C ASP A 56 11.25 -1.16 5.20
N THR A 57 10.11 -0.58 4.86
CA THR A 57 9.22 0.05 5.84
C THR A 57 7.85 -0.61 5.84
N ILE A 58 7.31 -0.90 7.03
CA ILE A 58 5.89 -1.24 7.22
C ILE A 58 5.21 -0.22 8.11
N PHE A 59 4.07 0.28 7.65
CA PHE A 59 3.23 1.19 8.42
C PHE A 59 2.27 0.38 9.29
N ILE A 60 2.29 0.63 10.60
CA ILE A 60 1.41 -0.04 11.56
C ILE A 60 0.77 1.03 12.44
N LYS A 61 -0.56 1.07 12.43
CA LYS A 61 -1.32 1.90 13.37
C LYS A 61 -1.32 1.27 14.76
N PRO A 62 -1.01 1.99 15.86
CA PRO A 62 -1.08 1.48 17.23
C PRO A 62 -2.49 1.02 17.60
N LEU A 63 -2.62 0.05 18.50
CA LEU A 63 -3.90 -0.44 18.97
C LEU A 63 -4.49 0.54 19.98
N PRO A 64 -5.64 1.22 19.68
CA PRO A 64 -6.25 2.14 20.63
C PRO A 64 -6.63 1.41 21.92
N PRO A 65 -6.28 1.93 23.12
CA PRO A 65 -6.60 1.30 24.41
C PRO A 65 -8.09 1.04 24.61
N GLN A 66 -8.95 1.86 23.99
CA GLN A 66 -10.40 1.73 24.06
C GLN A 66 -10.87 0.40 23.45
N LEU A 67 -10.19 -0.12 22.42
CA LEU A 67 -10.52 -1.41 21.80
C LEU A 67 -10.10 -2.61 22.65
N LEU A 68 -9.28 -2.41 23.69
CA LEU A 68 -8.94 -3.43 24.67
C LEU A 68 -9.96 -3.49 25.83
N SER A 69 -10.83 -2.48 25.97
CA SER A 69 -11.79 -2.39 27.07
C SER A 69 -13.12 -3.08 26.75
N TYR A 70 -13.53 -4.02 27.62
CA TYR A 70 -14.83 -4.68 27.51
C TYR A 70 -16.02 -3.70 27.57
N THR A 71 -15.95 -2.67 28.41
CA THR A 71 -17.03 -1.69 28.56
C THR A 71 -17.25 -0.90 27.29
N PHE A 72 -16.17 -0.62 26.54
CA PHE A 72 -16.25 0.03 25.24
C PHE A 72 -16.96 -0.85 24.21
N TRP A 73 -16.64 -2.14 24.16
CA TRP A 73 -17.29 -3.09 23.27
C TRP A 73 -18.80 -3.23 23.56
N ASN A 74 -19.17 -3.33 24.83
CA ASN A 74 -20.57 -3.48 25.23
C ASN A 74 -21.36 -2.17 25.15
N GLY A 75 -20.70 -1.01 25.29
CA GLY A 75 -21.32 0.30 25.20
C GLY A 75 -21.51 0.78 23.76
N PHE A 76 -20.40 0.92 23.02
CA PHE A 76 -20.35 1.64 21.74
C PHE A 76 -20.30 0.71 20.51
N LEU A 77 -19.82 -0.54 20.68
CA LEU A 77 -19.68 -1.52 19.59
C LEU A 77 -20.68 -2.68 19.72
N LYS A 78 -21.92 -2.38 20.13
CA LYS A 78 -23.04 -3.35 20.14
C LYS A 78 -23.30 -3.90 18.74
N SER A 79 -24.04 -5.01 18.64
CA SER A 79 -24.34 -5.67 17.35
C SER A 79 -25.00 -4.78 16.31
N SER A 80 -25.70 -3.72 16.73
CA SER A 80 -26.32 -2.72 15.85
C SER A 80 -25.37 -1.61 15.38
N SER A 81 -24.14 -1.55 15.89
CA SER A 81 -23.19 -0.49 15.58
C SER A 81 -22.55 -0.71 14.21
N ILE A 82 -22.62 0.31 13.35
CA ILE A 82 -21.97 0.30 12.03
C ILE A 82 -20.44 0.20 12.12
N TYR A 83 -19.85 0.58 13.26
CA TYR A 83 -18.40 0.54 13.49
C TYR A 83 -17.91 -0.81 14.01
N ARG A 84 -18.81 -1.69 14.47
CA ARG A 84 -18.44 -3.00 15.00
C ARG A 84 -17.69 -3.85 13.97
N PRO A 85 -18.14 -3.99 12.71
CA PRO A 85 -17.39 -4.74 11.69
C PRO A 85 -15.98 -4.19 11.42
N VAL A 86 -15.81 -2.87 11.52
CA VAL A 86 -14.52 -2.19 11.31
C VAL A 86 -13.58 -2.50 12.49
N ALA A 87 -14.05 -2.32 13.72
CA ALA A 87 -13.30 -2.60 14.93
C ALA A 87 -12.93 -4.09 15.06
N LEU A 88 -13.84 -5.01 14.72
CA LEU A 88 -13.56 -6.46 14.72
C LEU A 88 -12.43 -6.79 13.73
N GLY A 89 -12.48 -6.21 12.54
CA GLY A 89 -11.45 -6.37 11.53
C GLY A 89 -10.09 -5.82 11.95
N TYR A 90 -10.08 -4.66 12.61
CA TYR A 90 -8.87 -4.05 13.15
C TYR A 90 -8.23 -4.87 14.28
N VAL A 91 -9.00 -5.34 15.26
CA VAL A 91 -8.45 -6.18 16.34
C VAL A 91 -8.00 -7.54 15.81
N ARG A 92 -8.70 -8.07 14.80
CA ARG A 92 -8.29 -9.31 14.12
C ARG A 92 -6.94 -9.17 13.41
N SER A 93 -6.62 -8.00 12.82
CA SER A 93 -5.30 -7.80 12.20
C SER A 93 -4.18 -7.93 13.23
N TYR A 94 -4.38 -7.36 14.43
CA TYR A 94 -3.47 -7.49 15.57
C TYR A 94 -3.32 -8.93 16.07
N ALA A 95 -4.40 -9.72 16.03
CA ALA A 95 -4.36 -11.15 16.38
C ALA A 95 -3.49 -11.97 15.41
N HIS A 96 -3.38 -11.57 14.14
CA HIS A 96 -2.48 -12.19 13.17
C HIS A 96 -1.06 -11.63 13.19
N LEU A 97 -0.92 -10.35 13.56
CA LEU A 97 0.34 -9.63 13.65
C LEU A 97 1.17 -10.08 14.88
N ILE A 98 0.52 -10.32 16.01
CA ILE A 98 1.16 -10.77 17.26
C ILE A 98 0.78 -12.22 17.54
N ARG A 99 1.60 -13.17 17.06
CA ARG A 99 1.34 -14.60 17.24
C ARG A 99 2.11 -15.19 18.40
N HIS A 100 3.36 -14.77 18.56
CA HIS A 100 4.29 -15.31 19.56
C HIS A 100 4.59 -14.30 20.66
N ARG A 101 5.19 -14.78 21.76
CA ARG A 101 5.66 -13.93 22.86
C ARG A 101 6.72 -12.93 22.39
N SER A 102 7.58 -13.32 21.43
CA SER A 102 8.56 -12.43 20.80
C SER A 102 7.88 -11.25 20.09
N ASP A 103 6.85 -11.52 19.29
CA ASP A 103 6.08 -10.46 18.61
C ASP A 103 5.48 -9.48 19.61
N PHE A 104 4.96 -9.98 20.73
CA PHE A 104 4.36 -9.16 21.76
C PHE A 104 5.38 -8.22 22.42
N LEU A 105 6.57 -8.73 22.72
CA LEU A 105 7.65 -7.90 23.27
C LEU A 105 8.11 -6.84 22.27
N ILE A 106 8.19 -7.19 20.99
CA ILE A 106 8.52 -6.22 19.94
C ILE A 106 7.40 -5.17 19.82
N ALA A 107 6.13 -5.58 19.83
CA ALA A 107 5.00 -4.65 19.76
C ALA A 107 5.00 -3.64 20.93
N GLN A 108 5.41 -4.06 22.13
CA GLN A 108 5.58 -3.16 23.27
C GLN A 108 6.75 -2.22 23.10
N ALA A 109 7.90 -2.72 22.63
CA ALA A 109 9.08 -1.90 22.37
C ALA A 109 8.81 -0.80 21.34
N GLU A 110 7.98 -1.09 20.34
CA GLU A 110 7.59 -0.16 19.27
C GLU A 110 6.34 0.67 19.62
N ASN A 111 5.86 0.62 20.87
CA ASN A 111 4.66 1.33 21.35
C ASN A 111 3.36 1.07 20.55
N LEU A 112 3.24 -0.11 19.94
CA LEU A 112 2.04 -0.51 19.20
C LEU A 112 0.89 -0.97 20.11
N ILE A 113 1.24 -1.47 21.30
CA ILE A 113 0.29 -1.94 22.32
C ILE A 113 0.69 -1.37 23.70
N PRO A 114 -0.22 -1.36 24.69
CA PRO A 114 0.10 -0.88 26.02
C PRO A 114 1.32 -1.57 26.65
N ALA A 115 2.03 -0.82 27.50
CA ALA A 115 3.22 -1.30 28.19
C ALA A 115 2.96 -2.56 29.02
N SER A 116 4.02 -3.31 29.30
CA SER A 116 3.96 -4.61 30.01
C SER A 116 3.42 -4.49 31.43
N THR A 117 3.46 -3.30 32.02
CA THR A 117 2.88 -3.00 33.33
C THR A 117 1.36 -3.07 33.33
N THR A 118 0.72 -2.86 32.17
CA THR A 118 -0.73 -2.83 32.02
C THR A 118 -1.29 -4.14 31.46
N MET A 119 -0.55 -4.84 30.60
CA MET A 119 -1.03 -6.05 29.93
C MET A 119 0.07 -7.09 29.76
N THR A 120 -0.22 -8.33 30.17
CA THR A 120 0.67 -9.47 29.93
C THR A 120 0.38 -10.14 28.58
N TYR A 121 1.32 -10.95 28.09
CA TYR A 121 1.09 -11.73 26.86
C TYR A 121 -0.07 -12.72 27.01
N GLY A 122 -0.22 -13.34 28.19
CA GLY A 122 -1.31 -14.29 28.45
C GLY A 122 -2.68 -13.62 28.32
N ASP A 123 -2.82 -12.40 28.87
CA ASP A 123 -4.07 -11.64 28.78
C ASP A 123 -4.38 -11.26 27.34
N PHE A 124 -3.38 -10.76 26.60
CA PHE A 124 -3.54 -10.42 25.20
C PHE A 124 -3.83 -11.63 24.31
N ALA A 125 -3.18 -12.78 24.56
CA ALA A 125 -3.42 -14.01 23.82
C ALA A 125 -4.86 -14.49 24.02
N ARG A 126 -5.35 -14.53 25.27
CA ARG A 126 -6.76 -14.87 25.58
C ARG A 126 -7.75 -13.89 24.95
N PHE A 127 -7.42 -12.59 24.99
CA PHE A 127 -8.25 -11.56 24.36
C PHE A 127 -8.35 -11.77 22.85
N THR A 128 -7.21 -11.94 22.17
CA THR A 128 -7.14 -12.03 20.70
C THR A 128 -7.57 -13.37 20.11
N GLU A 129 -7.58 -14.44 20.90
CA GLU A 129 -7.98 -15.79 20.47
C GLU A 129 -9.35 -15.79 19.77
N LYS A 130 -10.35 -15.15 20.38
CA LYS A 130 -11.70 -15.08 19.81
C LYS A 130 -11.75 -14.31 18.49
N PHE A 131 -10.93 -13.27 18.35
CA PHE A 131 -10.91 -12.43 17.14
C PHE A 131 -10.25 -13.13 15.95
N ARG A 132 -9.35 -14.08 16.22
CA ARG A 132 -8.61 -14.83 15.20
C ARG A 132 -9.52 -15.70 14.30
N HIS A 133 -10.67 -16.12 14.84
CA HIS A 133 -11.62 -16.99 14.15
C HIS A 133 -12.81 -16.25 13.52
N ILE A 134 -12.82 -14.92 13.56
CA ILE A 134 -13.87 -14.11 12.96
C ILE A 134 -13.84 -14.25 11.44
N SER A 135 -14.99 -14.56 10.84
CA SER A 135 -15.16 -14.71 9.39
C SER A 135 -15.00 -13.39 8.64
N ASP A 136 -14.47 -13.46 7.41
CA ASP A 136 -14.39 -12.31 6.49
C ASP A 136 -15.76 -11.74 6.12
N ALA A 137 -16.85 -12.48 6.33
CA ALA A 137 -18.21 -11.96 6.12
C ALA A 137 -18.63 -10.92 7.16
N SER A 138 -18.11 -11.01 8.39
CA SER A 138 -18.51 -10.17 9.52
C SER A 138 -17.72 -8.87 9.69
N VAL A 139 -16.77 -8.58 8.80
CA VAL A 139 -15.90 -7.41 8.87
C VAL A 139 -16.12 -6.46 7.70
N SER A 140 -15.68 -5.20 7.87
CA SER A 140 -15.76 -4.22 6.79
C SER A 140 -14.86 -4.59 5.61
N PRO A 141 -15.13 -4.05 4.40
CA PRO A 141 -14.45 -4.44 3.17
C PRO A 141 -12.92 -4.38 3.23
N ARG A 142 -12.36 -3.30 3.80
CA ARG A 142 -10.92 -3.14 4.06
C ARG A 142 -10.29 -4.32 4.80
N TRP A 143 -10.95 -4.81 5.84
CA TRP A 143 -10.40 -5.80 6.78
C TRP A 143 -10.48 -7.24 6.28
N LYS A 144 -11.13 -7.47 5.12
CA LYS A 144 -11.09 -8.76 4.41
C LYS A 144 -9.73 -9.02 3.74
N PHE A 145 -8.91 -7.98 3.64
CA PHE A 145 -7.54 -8.05 3.16
C PHE A 145 -6.58 -7.89 4.33
N GLY A 146 -5.49 -8.66 4.33
CA GLY A 146 -4.41 -8.53 5.29
C GLY A 146 -3.49 -7.36 4.93
N GLN A 147 -2.22 -7.67 4.64
CA GLN A 147 -1.21 -6.68 4.31
C GLN A 147 -1.26 -6.23 2.84
N PHE A 148 -0.89 -4.97 2.58
CA PHE A 148 -0.82 -4.40 1.25
C PHE A 148 0.59 -3.94 0.91
N ARG A 149 0.96 -4.04 -0.38
CA ARG A 149 2.16 -3.37 -0.91
C ARG A 149 1.75 -2.00 -1.45
N LEU A 150 2.39 -0.94 -0.98
CA LEU A 150 2.05 0.43 -1.38
C LEU A 150 2.20 0.66 -2.89
N SER A 151 3.16 0.02 -3.56
CA SER A 151 3.31 0.13 -5.01
C SER A 151 2.09 -0.42 -5.77
N ARG A 152 1.47 -1.51 -5.29
CA ARG A 152 0.25 -2.07 -5.87
C ARG A 152 -0.97 -1.20 -5.56
N LEU A 153 -1.02 -0.59 -4.37
CA LEU A 153 -2.06 0.38 -4.04
C LEU A 153 -1.98 1.65 -4.90
N ASN A 154 -0.77 2.14 -5.21
CA ASN A 154 -0.60 3.27 -6.12
C ASN A 154 -1.19 2.95 -7.50
N TRP A 155 -0.91 1.78 -8.04
CA TRP A 155 -1.54 1.32 -9.29
C TRP A 155 -3.06 1.18 -9.17
N ALA A 156 -3.55 0.61 -8.08
CA ALA A 156 -4.98 0.47 -7.85
C ALA A 156 -5.70 1.83 -7.85
N VAL A 157 -5.13 2.85 -7.21
CA VAL A 157 -5.70 4.22 -7.22
C VAL A 157 -5.65 4.83 -8.62
N ARG A 158 -4.54 4.66 -9.35
CA ARG A 158 -4.38 5.18 -10.72
C ARG A 158 -5.47 4.67 -11.66
N PHE A 159 -5.77 3.38 -11.58
CA PHE A 159 -6.74 2.74 -12.46
C PHE A 159 -8.19 2.92 -11.98
N LEU A 160 -8.45 2.75 -10.68
CA LEU A 160 -9.82 2.75 -10.15
C LEU A 160 -10.35 4.15 -9.84
N GLN A 161 -9.46 5.15 -9.68
CA GLN A 161 -9.77 6.56 -9.41
C GLN A 161 -10.93 6.75 -8.42
N PRO A 162 -10.80 6.26 -7.17
CA PRO A 162 -11.88 6.33 -6.18
C PRO A 162 -12.26 7.78 -5.87
N LYS A 163 -13.55 8.10 -6.03
CA LYS A 163 -14.13 9.43 -5.79
C LYS A 163 -14.47 9.63 -4.31
N VAL A 164 -13.44 9.81 -3.48
CA VAL A 164 -13.61 10.08 -2.04
C VAL A 164 -13.61 11.59 -1.76
N PRO A 165 -14.52 12.12 -0.92
CA PRO A 165 -14.49 13.52 -0.48
C PRO A 165 -13.12 13.89 0.10
N GLY A 166 -12.58 15.06 -0.24
CA GLY A 166 -11.25 15.50 0.22
C GLY A 166 -10.06 14.95 -0.58
N ARG A 167 -10.28 14.01 -1.51
CA ARG A 167 -9.23 13.50 -2.40
C ARG A 167 -9.21 14.26 -3.75
N ARG A 168 -8.77 15.52 -3.72
CA ARG A 168 -8.61 16.36 -4.92
C ARG A 168 -7.13 16.55 -5.27
N GLY A 169 -6.83 16.73 -6.56
CA GLY A 169 -5.47 16.94 -7.07
C GLY A 169 -4.89 15.73 -7.81
N LEU A 170 -3.99 16.00 -8.76
CA LEU A 170 -3.38 15.00 -9.64
C LEU A 170 -2.57 13.95 -8.84
N MET A 171 -1.75 14.40 -7.88
CA MET A 171 -0.91 13.50 -7.07
C MET A 171 -1.74 12.49 -6.27
N ARG A 172 -2.87 12.91 -5.69
CA ARG A 172 -3.78 12.00 -4.98
C ARG A 172 -4.47 10.99 -5.88
N ARG A 173 -4.57 11.25 -7.19
CA ARG A 173 -5.06 10.26 -8.19
C ARG A 173 -3.97 9.29 -8.62
N LEU A 174 -2.70 9.70 -8.54
CA LEU A 174 -1.56 8.88 -8.95
C LEU A 174 -0.98 8.05 -7.80
N PHE A 175 -1.14 8.49 -6.57
CA PHE A 175 -0.53 7.86 -5.40
C PHE A 175 -1.55 7.64 -4.30
N TYR A 176 -1.45 6.48 -3.63
CA TYR A 176 -2.25 6.16 -2.46
C TYR A 176 -1.84 7.03 -1.27
N ARG A 177 -0.53 7.17 -1.07
CA ARG A 177 0.07 8.09 -0.09
C ARG A 177 1.12 8.95 -0.78
N GLU A 178 1.02 10.26 -0.63
CA GLU A 178 2.05 11.20 -1.04
C GLU A 178 3.28 10.99 -0.13
N ARG A 179 4.42 10.62 -0.74
CA ARG A 179 5.68 10.42 -0.01
C ARG A 179 6.82 11.28 -0.53
N PHE A 180 6.77 11.63 -1.81
CA PHE A 180 7.74 12.53 -2.41
C PHE A 180 7.30 13.96 -2.10
N TRP A 181 7.67 14.45 -0.92
CA TRP A 181 7.65 15.88 -0.67
C TRP A 181 8.88 16.55 -1.30
N GLU A 182 9.97 15.80 -1.48
CA GLU A 182 11.18 16.20 -2.20
C GLU A 182 11.35 15.45 -3.52
N THR A 183 11.64 16.21 -4.59
CA THR A 183 11.96 15.70 -5.94
C THR A 183 13.17 14.77 -5.95
N ARG A 184 14.11 14.95 -5.00
CA ARG A 184 15.36 14.19 -4.91
C ARG A 184 15.14 12.69 -4.77
N HIS A 185 14.21 12.29 -3.92
CA HIS A 185 13.91 10.87 -3.69
C HIS A 185 13.23 10.21 -4.89
N PHE A 186 12.41 10.97 -5.62
CA PHE A 186 11.80 10.48 -6.86
C PHE A 186 12.87 10.26 -7.94
N ILE A 187 13.79 11.22 -8.13
CA ILE A 187 14.88 11.09 -9.11
C ILE A 187 15.78 9.91 -8.75
N GLN A 188 16.13 9.70 -7.47
CA GLN A 188 16.99 8.57 -7.09
C GLN A 188 16.40 7.20 -7.44
N GLU A 189 15.08 7.05 -7.28
CA GLU A 189 14.40 5.77 -7.52
C GLU A 189 14.14 5.52 -9.01
N PHE A 190 13.88 6.59 -9.79
CA PHE A 190 13.51 6.49 -11.21
C PHE A 190 14.63 6.88 -12.18
N ALA A 191 15.76 7.42 -11.73
CA ALA A 191 16.86 7.85 -12.61
C ALA A 191 17.44 6.70 -13.43
N ALA A 192 17.73 5.55 -12.83
CA ALA A 192 18.31 4.43 -13.56
C ALA A 192 17.38 3.91 -14.69
N PRO A 193 16.07 3.65 -14.44
CA PRO A 193 15.13 3.33 -15.52
C PRO A 193 15.00 4.42 -16.58
N LEU A 194 14.95 5.71 -16.19
CA LEU A 194 14.81 6.82 -17.13
C LEU A 194 16.05 6.99 -18.00
N ILE A 195 17.25 6.91 -17.41
CA ILE A 195 18.53 6.95 -18.13
C ILE A 195 18.60 5.76 -19.10
N PHE A 196 18.16 4.57 -18.68
CA PHE A 196 18.12 3.40 -19.55
C PHE A 196 17.18 3.58 -20.75
N ILE A 197 15.95 4.07 -20.53
CA ILE A 197 14.99 4.36 -21.61
C ILE A 197 15.54 5.44 -22.53
N PHE A 198 16.15 6.49 -21.97
CA PHE A 198 16.78 7.56 -22.73
C PHE A 198 17.91 7.02 -23.60
N ALA A 199 18.87 6.28 -23.01
CA ALA A 199 20.00 5.69 -23.72
C ALA A 199 19.55 4.71 -24.81
N ALA A 200 18.57 3.85 -24.52
CA ALA A 200 18.01 2.92 -25.51
C ALA A 200 17.35 3.66 -26.67
N SER A 201 16.55 4.69 -26.38
CA SER A 201 15.88 5.50 -27.41
C SER A 201 16.88 6.28 -28.26
N SER A 202 17.91 6.88 -27.63
CA SER A 202 18.98 7.58 -28.34
C SER A 202 19.79 6.64 -29.23
N LEU A 203 20.10 5.42 -28.76
CA LEU A 203 20.82 4.43 -29.55
C LEU A 203 20.00 3.96 -30.76
N ILE A 204 18.70 3.71 -30.58
CA ILE A 204 17.78 3.36 -31.67
C ILE A 204 17.70 4.48 -32.70
N LEU A 205 17.55 5.73 -32.26
CA LEU A 205 17.51 6.90 -33.14
C LEU A 205 18.82 7.09 -33.91
N ALA A 206 19.97 6.93 -33.24
CA ALA A 206 21.27 7.00 -33.90
C ALA A 206 21.43 5.90 -34.96
N ALA A 207 21.03 4.66 -34.67
CA ALA A 207 21.06 3.58 -35.63
C ALA A 207 20.15 3.86 -36.84
N MET A 208 18.93 4.39 -36.61
CA MET A 208 18.02 4.82 -37.68
C MET A 208 18.65 5.90 -38.56
N GLN A 209 19.29 6.91 -37.96
CA GLN A 209 19.98 7.97 -38.69
C GLN A 209 21.12 7.44 -39.56
N VAL A 210 21.92 6.50 -39.04
CA VAL A 210 23.02 5.86 -39.80
C VAL A 210 22.49 5.10 -41.01
N VAL A 211 21.42 4.32 -40.85
CA VAL A 211 20.82 3.56 -41.96
C VAL A 211 20.27 4.47 -43.05
N LEU A 212 19.57 5.55 -42.66
CA LEU A 212 19.02 6.53 -43.60
C LEU A 212 20.13 7.29 -44.34
N ALA A 213 21.21 7.66 -43.65
CA ALA A 213 22.33 8.37 -44.25
C ALA A 213 23.17 7.47 -45.18
N ALA A 214 23.32 6.17 -44.86
CA ALA A 214 24.12 5.24 -45.65
C ALA A 214 23.43 4.79 -46.96
N ARG A 215 22.10 4.89 -47.04
CA ARG A 215 21.32 4.45 -48.21
C ARG A 215 20.25 5.48 -48.60
N PRO A 216 20.63 6.64 -49.15
CA PRO A 216 19.68 7.67 -49.57
C PRO A 216 18.74 7.21 -50.70
N ASP A 217 19.19 6.26 -51.53
CA ASP A 217 18.44 5.80 -52.71
C ASP A 217 17.63 4.51 -52.47
N ALA A 218 17.68 3.93 -51.27
CA ALA A 218 16.98 2.69 -50.96
C ALA A 218 15.50 2.96 -50.59
N THR A 219 14.59 2.46 -51.42
CA THR A 219 13.13 2.59 -51.27
C THR A 219 12.57 1.66 -50.20
N TRP A 220 12.89 1.90 -48.93
CA TRP A 220 12.23 1.24 -47.79
C TRP A 220 11.25 2.22 -47.12
N PRO A 221 10.14 2.59 -47.77
CA PRO A 221 9.22 3.61 -47.27
C PRO A 221 8.62 3.24 -45.91
N ALA A 222 8.44 1.94 -45.63
CA ALA A 222 8.02 1.46 -44.32
C ALA A 222 9.02 1.80 -43.21
N PHE A 223 10.32 1.67 -43.46
CA PHE A 223 11.36 1.98 -42.49
C PHE A 223 11.44 3.49 -42.20
N VAL A 224 11.38 4.31 -43.26
CA VAL A 224 11.35 5.78 -43.14
C VAL A 224 10.13 6.26 -42.35
N ALA A 225 8.95 5.67 -42.62
CA ALA A 225 7.74 6.00 -41.89
C ALA A 225 7.85 5.63 -40.40
N VAL A 226 8.35 4.43 -40.08
CA VAL A 226 8.53 3.97 -38.70
C VAL A 226 9.55 4.85 -37.96
N SER A 227 10.69 5.18 -38.58
CA SER A 227 11.72 6.02 -37.94
C SER A 227 11.21 7.43 -37.65
N THR A 228 10.40 7.98 -38.56
CA THR A 228 9.80 9.32 -38.42
C THR A 228 8.79 9.33 -37.27
N TRP A 229 7.85 8.38 -37.25
CA TRP A 229 6.84 8.29 -36.19
C TRP A 229 7.44 7.96 -34.83
N PHE A 230 8.46 7.11 -34.79
CA PHE A 230 9.19 6.81 -33.56
C PHE A 230 9.88 8.07 -33.00
N SER A 231 10.53 8.86 -33.86
CA SER A 231 11.17 10.12 -33.45
C SER A 231 10.14 11.12 -32.89
N VAL A 232 9.00 11.29 -33.56
CA VAL A 232 7.91 12.16 -33.08
C VAL A 232 7.36 11.67 -31.74
N ALA A 233 7.14 10.36 -31.58
CA ALA A 233 6.68 9.79 -30.33
C ALA A 233 7.67 10.02 -29.17
N VAL A 234 8.97 9.89 -29.42
CA VAL A 234 10.03 10.17 -28.42
C VAL A 234 10.04 11.65 -28.03
N ILE A 235 9.89 12.57 -29.00
CA ILE A 235 9.81 14.02 -28.73
C ILE A 235 8.57 14.34 -27.89
N ILE A 236 7.40 13.82 -28.25
CA ILE A 236 6.16 14.01 -27.47
C ILE A 236 6.35 13.44 -26.06
N ALA A 237 6.93 12.26 -25.91
CA ALA A 237 7.18 11.64 -24.61
C ALA A 237 8.14 12.47 -23.74
N LEU A 238 9.15 13.12 -24.33
CA LEU A 238 10.09 14.02 -23.64
C LEU A 238 9.43 15.34 -23.23
N VAL A 239 8.57 15.91 -24.08
CA VAL A 239 7.89 17.20 -23.81
C VAL A 239 6.70 17.03 -22.86
N ALA A 240 6.06 15.86 -22.86
CA ALA A 240 4.92 15.57 -22.00
C ALA A 240 5.30 15.09 -20.58
N TRP A 241 6.59 15.03 -20.26
CA TRP A 241 7.12 14.66 -18.95
C TRP A 241 7.43 15.90 -18.11
#